data_AF-A0A7R9YJP5-F1
#
_entry.id   AF-A0A7R9YJP5-F1
#
_cell.length_a   1.000
_cell.length_b   1.000
_cell.length_c   1.000
_cell.angle_alpha   90.00
_cell.angle_beta   90.00
_cell.angle_gamma   90.00
#
_symmetry.space_group_name_H-M   'P 1'
#
loop_
_entity.id
_entity.type
_entity.pdbx_description
1 polymer ?
#
loop_
_entity_poly.entity_id
_entity_poly.type
_entity_poly.pdbx_seq_one_letter_code
_entity_poly.pdbx_strand_id
1 'polypeptide(L)'
;DREPATPQWGWRPIISWYPGHIARAERQLLDMLKLVDVVIELRDSRIPMSTNHPLIRTWVGNRAHILVMNRCDSVPTSVAQDWARQLREEAVEAHWVNAKEGKGVDELKRAIMHAGKGVNERR
;
A
#
# COMPACT_ATOMS: atom_id res chain seq x y z
N ASP A 1 57.12 9.14 7.88
CA ASP A 1 56.23 10.22 7.39
C ASP A 1 55.33 9.75 6.26
N ARG A 2 54.24 9.04 6.58
CA ARG A 2 53.15 8.79 5.64
C ARG A 2 51.85 9.10 6.35
N GLU A 3 51.19 10.18 5.96
CA GLU A 3 49.83 10.48 6.41
C GLU A 3 48.87 9.35 5.98
N PRO A 4 47.87 8.98 6.80
CA PRO A 4 46.88 8.00 6.40
C PRO A 4 45.93 8.60 5.36
N ALA A 5 45.74 7.87 4.26
CA ALA A 5 44.83 8.25 3.18
C ALA A 5 43.38 8.37 3.70
N THR A 6 42.72 9.49 3.40
CA THR A 6 41.30 9.72 3.68
C THR A 6 40.41 8.79 2.83
N PRO A 7 39.35 8.20 3.41
CA PRO A 7 38.53 7.21 2.70
C PRO A 7 37.59 7.90 1.69
N GLN A 8 37.65 7.46 0.43
CA GLN A 8 36.90 8.03 -0.71
C GLN A 8 35.47 7.48 -0.81
N TRP A 9 34.68 7.50 0.26
CA TRP A 9 33.26 7.17 0.16
C TRP A 9 32.51 8.35 -0.43
N GLY A 10 32.16 8.25 -1.72
CA GLY A 10 31.39 9.25 -2.45
C GLY A 10 30.10 9.60 -1.71
N TRP A 11 29.94 10.89 -1.39
CA TRP A 11 28.74 11.44 -0.78
C TRP A 11 27.51 11.11 -1.63
N ARG A 12 26.65 10.21 -1.15
CA ARG A 12 25.27 10.13 -1.65
C ARG A 12 24.49 11.29 -1.04
N PRO A 13 23.84 12.15 -1.83
CA PRO A 13 23.09 13.29 -1.28
C PRO A 13 22.01 12.79 -0.33
N ILE A 14 21.91 13.45 0.83
CA ILE A 14 20.90 13.18 1.85
C ILE A 14 19.53 13.47 1.24
N ILE A 15 18.69 12.44 1.09
CA ILE A 15 17.32 12.59 0.60
C ILE A 15 16.50 13.28 1.70
N SER A 16 16.17 14.55 1.49
CA SER A 16 15.28 15.29 2.38
C SER A 16 13.82 14.98 2.06
N TRP A 17 13.22 14.01 2.75
CA TRP A 17 11.86 13.55 2.47
C TRP A 17 10.77 14.61 2.74
N TYR A 18 10.98 15.46 3.75
CA TYR A 18 10.09 16.57 4.10
C TYR A 18 10.82 17.92 4.02
N PRO A 19 10.14 19.02 3.68
CA PRO A 19 8.72 19.11 3.33
C PRO A 19 8.43 18.87 1.84
N GLY A 20 9.41 19.01 0.95
CA GLY A 20 9.18 19.13 -0.50
C GLY A 20 8.78 17.84 -1.22
N HIS A 21 9.51 16.75 -1.00
CA HIS A 21 9.32 15.52 -1.78
C HIS A 21 7.98 14.84 -1.45
N ILE A 22 7.64 14.72 -0.17
CA ILE A 22 6.38 14.11 0.25
C ILE A 22 5.19 15.00 -0.12
N ALA A 23 5.26 16.32 0.08
CA ALA A 23 4.16 17.21 -0.34
C ALA A 23 3.89 17.13 -1.85
N ARG A 24 4.93 16.99 -2.68
CA ARG A 24 4.77 16.76 -4.12
C ARG A 24 4.09 15.42 -4.41
N ALA A 25 4.51 14.35 -3.74
CA ALA A 25 3.94 13.02 -3.92
C ALA A 25 2.47 12.98 -3.48
N GLU A 26 2.13 13.60 -2.35
CA GLU A 26 0.75 13.72 -1.86
C GLU A 26 -0.13 14.47 -2.85
N ARG A 27 0.34 15.61 -3.38
CA ARG A 27 -0.40 16.36 -4.40
C ARG A 27 -0.68 15.51 -5.65
N GLN A 28 0.34 14.80 -6.13
CA GLN A 28 0.20 13.92 -7.29
C GLN A 28 -0.78 12.76 -7.02
N LEU A 29 -0.71 12.16 -5.83
CA LEU A 29 -1.65 11.12 -5.40
C LEU A 29 -3.09 11.65 -5.41
N LEU A 30 -3.34 12.82 -4.80
CA LEU A 30 -4.66 13.44 -4.76
C LEU A 30 -5.23 13.75 -6.14
N ASP A 31 -4.37 14.17 -7.09
CA ASP A 31 -4.79 14.40 -8.47
C ASP A 31 -5.10 13.08 -9.21
N MET A 32 -4.31 12.03 -9.00
CA MET A 32 -4.59 10.69 -9.56
C MET A 32 -5.90 10.10 -9.02
N LEU A 33 -6.20 10.32 -7.74
CA LEU A 33 -7.42 9.81 -7.10
C LEU A 33 -8.71 10.38 -7.72
N LYS A 34 -8.65 11.52 -8.41
CA LYS A 34 -9.79 12.10 -9.15
C LYS A 34 -10.11 11.36 -10.45
N LEU A 35 -9.16 10.58 -10.96
CA LEU A 35 -9.24 9.93 -12.27
C LEU A 35 -9.62 8.44 -12.17
N VAL A 36 -9.84 7.91 -10.97
CA VAL A 36 -10.06 6.49 -10.72
C VAL A 36 -11.35 6.24 -9.96
N ASP A 37 -12.02 5.15 -10.27
CA ASP A 37 -13.26 4.73 -9.61
C ASP A 37 -13.01 3.76 -8.44
N VAL A 38 -11.91 2.99 -8.52
CA VAL A 38 -11.50 1.97 -7.55
C VAL A 38 -10.08 2.26 -7.08
N VAL A 39 -9.87 2.28 -5.77
CA VAL A 39 -8.55 2.45 -5.14
C VAL A 39 -8.14 1.14 -4.49
N ILE A 40 -6.91 0.71 -4.78
CA ILE A 40 -6.30 -0.48 -4.18
C ILE A 40 -5.24 0.00 -3.19
N GLU A 41 -5.48 -0.20 -1.90
CA GLU A 41 -4.49 0.07 -0.86
C GLU A 41 -3.64 -1.20 -0.64
N LEU A 42 -2.36 -1.11 -0.94
CA LEU A 42 -1.42 -2.22 -0.78
C LEU A 42 -0.62 -2.07 0.51
N ARG A 43 -0.81 -2.99 1.47
CA ARG A 43 -0.07 -3.06 2.73
C ARG A 43 0.89 -4.25 2.75
N ASP A 44 1.96 -4.13 3.54
CA ASP A 44 2.88 -5.24 3.78
C ASP A 44 2.36 -6.07 4.97
N SER A 45 2.12 -7.37 4.75
CA SER A 45 1.53 -8.25 5.77
C SER A 45 2.36 -8.38 7.03
N ARG A 46 3.66 -8.06 6.99
CA ARG A 46 4.56 -8.15 8.14
C ARG A 46 4.30 -7.04 9.16
N ILE A 47 3.86 -5.87 8.69
CA ILE A 47 3.68 -4.65 9.49
C ILE A 47 2.47 -3.83 8.99
N PRO A 48 1.26 -4.41 8.91
CA PRO A 48 0.11 -3.78 8.26
C PRO A 48 -0.22 -2.40 8.81
N MET A 49 -0.21 -2.25 10.13
CA MET A 49 -0.54 -0.99 10.79
C MET A 49 0.46 0.12 10.47
N SER A 50 1.75 -0.20 10.35
CA SER A 50 2.78 0.77 10.02
C SER A 50 2.82 1.16 8.54
N THR A 51 2.37 0.27 7.66
CA THR A 51 2.25 0.57 6.22
C THR A 51 0.98 1.33 5.84
N ASN A 52 0.05 1.50 6.79
CA ASN A 52 -1.15 2.31 6.60
C ASN A 52 -0.81 3.80 6.65
N HIS A 53 -1.40 4.60 5.76
CA HIS A 53 -1.36 6.06 5.86
C HIS A 53 -2.60 6.57 6.59
N PRO A 54 -2.46 7.39 7.66
CA PRO A 54 -3.61 7.82 8.48
C PRO A 54 -4.68 8.59 7.69
N LEU A 55 -4.28 9.28 6.62
CA LEU A 55 -5.18 10.05 5.76
C LEU A 55 -5.80 9.25 4.61
N ILE A 56 -5.48 7.95 4.44
CA ILE A 56 -5.92 7.18 3.27
C ILE A 56 -7.44 7.16 3.13
N ARG A 57 -8.17 6.95 4.24
CA ARG A 57 -9.64 6.93 4.24
C ARG A 57 -10.23 8.27 3.81
N THR A 58 -9.62 9.38 4.26
CA THR A 58 -10.03 10.74 3.87
C THR A 58 -9.80 10.98 2.37
N TRP A 59 -8.66 10.56 1.84
CA TRP A 59 -8.33 10.73 0.43
C TRP A 59 -9.16 9.84 -0.50
N VAL A 60 -9.48 8.62 -0.05
CA VAL A 60 -10.31 7.67 -0.79
C VAL A 60 -11.77 8.14 -0.84
N GLY A 61 -12.29 8.68 0.25
CA GLY A 61 -13.66 9.18 0.33
C GLY A 61 -14.66 8.08 0.02
N ASN A 62 -15.61 8.36 -0.89
CA ASN A 62 -16.69 7.44 -1.24
C ASN A 62 -16.35 6.47 -2.40
N ARG A 63 -15.10 6.48 -2.87
CA ARG A 63 -14.67 5.57 -3.96
C ARG A 63 -14.60 4.13 -3.43
N ALA A 64 -14.73 3.16 -4.34
CA ALA A 64 -14.55 1.77 -3.96
C ALA A 64 -13.11 1.56 -3.47
N HIS A 65 -12.96 0.96 -2.29
CA HIS A 65 -11.68 0.80 -1.61
C HIS A 65 -11.40 -0.67 -1.35
N ILE A 66 -10.31 -1.19 -1.89
CA ILE A 66 -9.91 -2.58 -1.76
C ILE A 66 -8.57 -2.62 -1.02
N LEU A 67 -8.57 -3.20 0.18
CA LEU A 67 -7.36 -3.43 0.95
C LEU A 67 -6.70 -4.74 0.50
N VAL A 68 -5.39 -4.69 0.28
CA VAL A 68 -4.57 -5.83 -0.13
C VAL A 68 -3.41 -6.02 0.84
N MET A 69 -3.32 -7.21 1.40
CA MET A 69 -2.26 -7.67 2.28
C MET A 69 -1.23 -8.46 1.47
N ASN A 70 -0.16 -7.79 1.03
CA ASN A 70 0.88 -8.39 0.19
C ASN A 70 1.96 -9.07 1.03
N ARG A 71 2.77 -9.93 0.40
CA ARG A 71 3.82 -10.73 1.04
C ARG A 71 3.31 -11.67 2.13
N CYS A 72 2.14 -12.27 1.94
CA CYS A 72 1.57 -13.20 2.91
C CYS A 72 2.45 -14.44 3.14
N ASP A 73 3.31 -14.80 2.18
CA ASP A 73 4.34 -15.85 2.29
C ASP A 73 5.42 -15.54 3.34
N SER A 74 5.63 -14.25 3.64
CA SER A 74 6.69 -13.79 4.53
C SER A 74 6.23 -13.69 6.00
N VAL A 75 5.03 -14.20 6.32
CA VAL A 75 4.40 -14.12 7.64
C VAL A 75 3.90 -15.51 8.04
N PRO A 76 4.10 -15.97 9.29
CA PRO A 76 3.53 -17.23 9.76
C PRO A 76 2.00 -17.24 9.66
N THR A 77 1.42 -18.41 9.38
CA THR A 77 -0.04 -18.55 9.24
C THR A 77 -0.81 -18.08 10.47
N SER A 78 -0.28 -18.31 11.69
CA SER A 78 -0.89 -17.82 12.93
C SER A 78 -0.99 -16.29 12.97
N VAL A 79 0.09 -15.60 12.61
CA VAL A 79 0.14 -14.13 12.57
C VAL A 79 -0.80 -13.58 11.49
N ALA A 80 -0.87 -14.23 10.32
CA ALA A 80 -1.82 -13.84 9.28
C ALA A 80 -3.28 -13.99 9.75
N GLN A 81 -3.59 -15.05 10.51
CA GLN A 81 -4.92 -15.26 11.10
C GLN A 81 -5.27 -14.20 12.16
N ASP A 82 -4.30 -13.78 12.97
CA ASP A 82 -4.51 -12.72 13.95
C ASP A 82 -4.80 -11.37 13.28
N TRP A 83 -4.05 -11.03 12.24
CA TRP A 83 -4.36 -9.85 11.43
C TRP A 83 -5.72 -9.95 10.74
N ALA A 84 -6.07 -11.10 10.17
CA ALA A 84 -7.38 -11.32 9.57
C ALA A 84 -8.53 -11.23 10.59
N ARG A 85 -8.28 -11.58 11.85
CA ARG A 85 -9.24 -11.40 12.95
C ARG A 85 -9.41 -9.93 13.28
N GLN A 86 -8.31 -9.21 13.50
CA GLN A 86 -8.36 -7.79 13.81
C GLN A 86 -9.05 -6.99 12.70
N LEU A 87 -8.73 -7.25 11.43
CA LEU A 87 -9.37 -6.57 10.30
C LEU A 87 -10.88 -6.86 10.25
N ARG A 88 -11.33 -8.07 10.56
CA ARG A 88 -12.76 -8.41 10.66
C ARG A 88 -13.45 -7.68 11.80
N GLU A 89 -12.79 -7.53 12.95
CA GLU A 89 -13.31 -6.74 14.09
C GLU A 89 -13.47 -5.25 13.71
N GLU A 90 -12.58 -4.74 12.85
CA GLU A 90 -12.66 -3.40 12.26
C GLU A 90 -13.64 -3.29 11.07
N ALA A 91 -14.35 -4.37 10.73
CA ALA A 91 -15.21 -4.46 9.54
C ALA A 91 -14.48 -4.12 8.22
N VAL A 92 -13.19 -4.47 8.14
CA VAL A 92 -12.35 -4.29 6.96
C VAL A 92 -12.10 -5.66 6.31
N GLU A 93 -12.52 -5.80 5.06
CA GLU A 93 -12.16 -6.94 4.22
C GLU A 93 -10.81 -6.69 3.54
N ALA A 94 -9.97 -7.72 3.48
CA ALA A 94 -8.65 -7.65 2.85
C ALA A 94 -8.36 -8.87 1.97
N HIS A 95 -7.74 -8.63 0.82
CA HIS A 95 -7.24 -9.68 -0.07
C HIS A 95 -5.78 -10.01 0.24
N TRP A 96 -5.51 -11.28 0.54
CA TRP A 96 -4.18 -11.76 0.89
C TRP A 96 -3.46 -12.25 -0.37
N VAL A 97 -2.32 -11.64 -0.69
CA VAL A 97 -1.60 -11.91 -1.93
C VAL A 97 -0.10 -12.12 -1.71
N ASN A 98 0.49 -12.91 -2.59
CA ASN A 98 1.92 -12.89 -2.86
C ASN A 98 2.10 -12.44 -4.31
N ALA A 99 2.28 -11.13 -4.49
CA ALA A 99 2.41 -10.52 -5.82
C ALA A 99 3.66 -11.01 -6.58
N LYS A 100 4.71 -11.46 -5.87
CA LYS A 100 5.93 -11.97 -6.50
C LYS A 100 5.71 -13.31 -7.20
N GLU A 101 4.90 -14.19 -6.60
CA GLU A 101 4.55 -15.50 -7.16
C GLU A 101 3.18 -15.50 -7.88
N GLY A 102 2.49 -14.35 -7.93
CA GLY A 102 1.16 -14.22 -8.52
C GLY A 102 0.02 -14.83 -7.71
N LYS A 103 0.29 -15.41 -6.53
CA LYS A 103 -0.75 -16.04 -5.69
C LYS A 103 -1.75 -15.00 -5.19
N GLY A 104 -3.04 -15.28 -5.37
CA GLY A 104 -4.15 -14.39 -4.98
C GLY A 104 -4.43 -13.23 -5.95
N VAL A 105 -3.57 -13.01 -6.97
CA VAL A 105 -3.73 -11.88 -7.89
C VAL A 105 -4.96 -12.03 -8.78
N ASP A 106 -5.29 -13.23 -9.25
CA ASP A 106 -6.45 -13.43 -10.11
C ASP A 106 -7.78 -13.27 -9.37
N GLU A 107 -7.81 -13.62 -8.09
CA GLU A 107 -8.95 -13.34 -7.22
C GLU A 107 -9.10 -11.84 -6.97
N LEU A 108 -8.00 -11.15 -6.67
CA LEU A 108 -7.98 -9.70 -6.54
C LEU A 108 -8.46 -9.02 -7.83
N LYS A 109 -8.04 -9.47 -9.02
CA LYS A 109 -8.55 -8.95 -10.30
C LYS A 109 -10.07 -9.09 -10.41
N ARG A 110 -10.63 -10.24 -10.03
CA ARG A 110 -12.10 -10.43 -10.03
C ARG A 110 -12.80 -9.47 -9.08
N ALA A 111 -12.25 -9.27 -7.87
CA ALA A 111 -12.79 -8.32 -6.89
C ALA A 111 -12.77 -6.88 -7.42
N ILE A 112 -11.65 -6.46 -8.04
CA ILE A 112 -11.53 -5.13 -8.67
C ILE A 112 -12.56 -4.96 -9.79
N MET A 113 -12.71 -5.95 -10.66
CA MET A 113 -13.69 -5.89 -11.76
C MET A 113 -15.13 -5.82 -11.24
N HIS A 114 -15.44 -6.55 -10.17
CA HIS A 114 -16.75 -6.49 -9.52
C HIS A 114 -17.01 -5.11 -8.91
N ALA A 115 -16.05 -4.56 -8.16
CA ALA A 115 -16.15 -3.23 -7.58
C ALA A 115 -16.32 -2.13 -8.66
N GLY A 116 -15.61 -2.26 -9.79
CA GLY A 116 -15.71 -1.33 -10.91
C GLY A 116 -17.07 -1.34 -11.61
N LYS A 117 -17.68 -2.51 -11.79
CA LYS A 117 -19.04 -2.62 -12.38
C LYS A 117 -20.07 -1.82 -11.60
N GLY A 118 -20.05 -1.95 -10.27
CA GLY A 118 -20.97 -1.22 -9.39
C GLY A 118 -20.79 0.30 -9.44
N VAL A 119 -19.64 0.83 -9.90
CA VAL A 119 -19.48 2.28 -10.13
C VAL A 119 -20.03 2.67 -11.49
N ASN A 120 -19.83 1.85 -12.53
CA ASN A 120 -20.31 2.12 -13.88
C ASN A 120 -21.85 2.12 -13.98
N GLU A 121 -22.52 1.27 -13.20
CA GLU A 121 -24.00 1.22 -13.14
C GLU A 121 -24.64 2.44 -12.44
N ARG A 122 -23.87 3.22 -11.66
CA ARG A 122 -24.33 4.41 -10.94
C ARG A 122 -24.13 5.72 -11.72
N ARG A 123 -23.56 5.66 -12.93
CA ARG A 123 -23.40 6.79 -13.85
C ARG A 123 -24.50 6.78 -14.90
#